data_AF-A0A7L3QWN4-F1
#
_entry.id   AF-A0A7L3QWN4-F1
#
_cell.length_a   1.000
_cell.length_b   1.000
_cell.length_c   1.000
_cell.angle_alpha   90.00
_cell.angle_beta   90.00
_cell.angle_gamma   90.00
#
_symmetry.space_group_name_H-M   'P 1'
#
loop_
_entity.id
_entity.type
_entity.pdbx_description
1 polymer ?
#
loop_
_entity_poly.entity_id
_entity_poly.type
_entity_poly.pdbx_seq_one_letter_code
_entity_poly.pdbx_strand_id
1 'polypeptide(L)'
;VGEEVLLKCSFKSSSPITESLQVDWTYRPLSGGQMETIFHYQSAPHPTTAGKFKDRISWLGNVANGDASIAIQSPALSDNGTFICSVKNPPDV
;
A
#
# COMPACT_ATOMS: atom_id res chain seq x y z
N VAL A 1 2.27 23.00 -5.97
CA VAL A 1 2.59 21.60 -6.36
C VAL A 1 3.26 20.97 -5.16
N GLY A 2 2.62 19.97 -4.56
CA GLY A 2 3.21 19.22 -3.45
C GLY A 2 4.06 18.08 -4.00
N GLU A 3 5.19 17.81 -3.40
CA GLU A 3 6.04 16.66 -3.74
C GLU A 3 5.30 15.36 -3.36
N GLU A 4 5.37 14.37 -4.23
CA GLU A 4 4.82 13.04 -3.98
C GLU A 4 5.81 11.96 -4.42
N VAL A 5 5.82 10.84 -3.69
CA VAL A 5 6.64 9.67 -4.03
C VAL A 5 5.72 8.49 -4.30
N LEU A 6 5.91 7.88 -5.47
CA LEU A 6 5.21 6.66 -5.89
C LEU A 6 5.90 5.42 -5.32
N LEU A 7 5.15 4.63 -4.56
CA LEU A 7 5.54 3.28 -4.15
C LEU A 7 4.89 2.27 -5.09
N LYS A 8 5.68 1.76 -6.03
CA LYS A 8 5.21 0.80 -7.03
C LYS A 8 5.02 -0.59 -6.43
N CYS A 9 3.87 -1.20 -6.72
CA CYS A 9 3.64 -2.62 -6.46
C CYS A 9 2.86 -3.23 -7.62
N SER A 10 3.49 -4.16 -8.32
CA SER A 10 2.84 -4.94 -9.38
C SER A 10 2.75 -6.39 -8.95
N PHE A 11 1.61 -7.03 -9.21
CA PHE A 11 1.40 -8.44 -8.90
C PHE A 11 0.86 -9.18 -10.12
N LYS A 12 1.01 -10.51 -10.09
CA LYS A 12 0.43 -11.43 -11.07
C LYS A 12 -0.41 -12.44 -10.32
N SER A 13 -1.51 -12.83 -10.92
CA SER A 13 -2.51 -13.73 -10.36
C SER A 13 -2.85 -14.78 -11.43
N SER A 14 -2.92 -16.04 -11.03
CA SER A 14 -3.41 -17.12 -11.90
C SER A 14 -4.93 -17.16 -11.93
N SER A 15 -5.57 -16.74 -10.85
CA SER A 15 -7.01 -16.64 -10.74
C SER A 15 -7.52 -15.28 -11.21
N PRO A 16 -8.78 -15.18 -11.65
CA PRO A 16 -9.43 -13.89 -11.87
C PRO A 16 -9.37 -13.02 -10.62
N ILE A 17 -9.24 -11.71 -10.80
CA ILE A 17 -9.34 -10.75 -9.70
C ILE A 17 -10.80 -10.66 -9.26
N THR A 18 -11.06 -10.81 -7.96
CA THR A 18 -12.42 -10.74 -7.38
C THR A 18 -12.49 -9.71 -6.26
N GLU A 19 -13.69 -9.45 -5.74
CA GLU A 19 -13.92 -8.60 -4.56
C GLU A 19 -13.25 -9.15 -3.28
N SER A 20 -12.84 -10.42 -3.28
CA SER A 20 -12.07 -11.01 -2.18
C SER A 20 -10.59 -10.64 -2.18
N LEU A 21 -10.11 -9.97 -3.24
CA LEU A 21 -8.72 -9.52 -3.32
C LEU A 21 -8.43 -8.50 -2.21
N GLN A 22 -7.34 -8.75 -1.50
CA GLN A 22 -6.83 -7.88 -0.45
C GLN A 22 -5.44 -7.38 -0.81
N VAL A 23 -5.21 -6.08 -0.60
CA VAL A 23 -3.88 -5.48 -0.63
C VAL A 23 -3.61 -4.83 0.71
N ASP A 24 -2.49 -5.18 1.33
CA ASP A 24 -1.99 -4.53 2.54
C ASP A 24 -0.64 -3.88 2.25
N TRP A 25 -0.53 -2.60 2.59
CA TRP A 25 0.76 -1.92 2.68
C TRP A 25 1.14 -1.75 4.15
N THR A 26 2.33 -2.26 4.48
CA THR A 26 2.92 -2.09 5.80
C THR A 26 4.22 -1.32 5.71
N TYR A 27 4.55 -0.61 6.80
CA TYR A 27 5.75 0.20 6.94
C TYR A 27 6.55 -0.29 8.15
N ARG A 28 7.87 -0.37 7.99
CA ARG A 28 8.81 -0.63 9.07
C ARG A 28 9.84 0.51 9.14
N PRO A 29 9.99 1.20 10.29
CA PRO A 29 11.01 2.23 10.46
C PRO A 29 12.43 1.70 10.24
N LEU A 30 13.33 2.53 9.70
CA LEU A 30 14.75 2.20 9.52
C LEU A 30 15.46 1.91 10.86
N SER A 31 15.04 2.56 11.94
CA SER A 31 15.54 2.32 13.31
C SER A 31 15.16 0.94 13.87
N GLY A 32 14.36 0.16 13.14
CA GLY A 32 13.68 -1.01 13.68
C GLY A 32 12.41 -0.61 14.46
N GLY A 33 11.68 -1.63 14.92
CA GLY A 33 10.38 -1.46 15.60
C GLY A 33 9.30 -2.38 15.05
N GLN A 34 8.07 -2.13 15.49
CA GLN A 34 6.86 -2.82 15.00
C GLN A 34 6.54 -2.37 13.57
N MET A 35 5.94 -3.29 12.80
CA MET A 35 5.36 -2.96 11.51
C MET A 35 4.01 -2.28 11.72
N GLU A 36 3.75 -1.24 10.94
CA GLU A 36 2.49 -0.50 10.96
C GLU A 36 1.76 -0.70 9.63
N THR A 37 0.48 -1.03 9.66
CA THR A 37 -0.35 -1.00 8.46
C THR A 37 -0.67 0.45 8.11
N ILE A 38 -0.30 0.87 6.91
CA ILE A 38 -0.47 2.26 6.45
C ILE A 38 -1.57 2.40 5.40
N PHE A 39 -1.96 1.28 4.77
CA PHE A 39 -3.05 1.25 3.79
C PHE A 39 -3.56 -0.18 3.62
N HIS A 40 -4.87 -0.30 3.44
CA HIS A 40 -5.56 -1.54 3.13
C HIS A 40 -6.48 -1.32 1.92
N TYR A 41 -6.66 -2.33 1.07
CA TYR A 41 -7.67 -2.34 0.02
C TYR A 41 -8.44 -3.65 0.08
N GLN A 42 -9.77 -3.54 0.11
CA GLN A 42 -10.68 -4.65 -0.13
C GLN A 42 -11.97 -4.07 -0.73
N SER A 43 -12.18 -4.28 -2.02
CA SER A 43 -13.23 -3.64 -2.84
C SER A 43 -13.16 -2.09 -2.92
N ALA A 44 -12.55 -1.43 -1.95
CA ALA A 44 -12.31 0.00 -1.87
C ALA A 44 -10.98 0.29 -1.13
N PRO A 45 -10.35 1.47 -1.38
CA PRO A 45 -9.16 1.90 -0.67
C PRO A 45 -9.48 2.39 0.76
N HIS A 46 -8.67 1.94 1.72
CA HIS A 46 -8.73 2.27 3.13
C HIS A 46 -7.34 2.75 3.60
N PRO A 47 -6.98 4.03 3.36
CA PRO A 47 -5.75 4.61 3.91
C PRO A 47 -5.82 4.68 5.43
N THR A 48 -4.67 4.64 6.10
CA THR A 48 -4.62 4.77 7.56
C THR A 48 -5.18 6.12 8.01
N THR A 49 -5.98 6.08 9.08
CA THR A 49 -6.53 7.26 9.74
C THR A 49 -5.73 7.68 10.98
N ALA A 50 -4.60 7.00 11.23
CA ALA A 50 -3.76 7.20 12.39
C ALA A 50 -2.26 7.06 12.06
N GLY A 51 -1.42 7.53 12.98
CA GLY A 51 0.02 7.44 12.85
C GLY A 51 0.60 8.40 11.83
N LYS A 52 1.85 8.16 11.47
CA LYS A 52 2.72 9.08 10.73
C LYS A 52 2.31 9.33 9.28
N PHE A 53 1.59 8.38 8.67
CA PHE A 53 1.16 8.46 7.27
C PHE A 53 -0.30 8.89 7.12
N LYS A 54 -0.98 9.24 8.22
CA LYS A 54 -2.34 9.76 8.20
C LYS A 54 -2.47 10.92 7.21
N ASP A 55 -3.52 10.88 6.40
CA ASP A 55 -3.88 11.89 5.39
C ASP A 55 -2.80 12.11 4.29
N ARG A 56 -1.74 11.29 4.25
CA ARG A 56 -0.67 11.39 3.25
C ARG A 56 -0.64 10.22 2.26
N ILE A 57 -1.43 9.17 2.46
CA ILE A 57 -1.48 8.04 1.54
C ILE A 57 -2.58 8.24 0.49
N SER A 58 -2.21 8.10 -0.78
CA SER A 58 -3.14 8.08 -1.92
C SER A 58 -3.07 6.75 -2.65
N TRP A 59 -4.22 6.20 -3.00
CA TRP A 59 -4.31 5.01 -3.85
C TRP A 59 -4.09 5.40 -5.31
N LEU A 60 -3.12 4.76 -5.98
CA LEU A 60 -2.84 4.95 -7.41
C LEU A 60 -2.99 3.65 -8.21
N GLY A 61 -3.19 2.52 -7.53
CA GLY A 61 -3.25 1.21 -8.16
C GLY A 61 -4.51 0.98 -8.99
N ASN A 62 -4.43 -0.04 -9.83
CA ASN A 62 -5.53 -0.61 -10.57
C ASN A 62 -5.41 -2.14 -10.46
N VAL A 63 -6.12 -2.72 -9.50
CA VAL A 63 -6.03 -4.16 -9.18
C VAL A 63 -6.45 -5.04 -10.37
N ALA A 64 -7.34 -4.56 -11.24
CA ALA A 64 -7.73 -5.29 -12.45
C ALA A 64 -6.57 -5.46 -13.44
N ASN A 65 -5.58 -4.55 -13.39
CA ASN A 65 -4.37 -4.59 -14.21
C ASN A 65 -3.14 -5.12 -13.44
N GLY A 66 -3.34 -5.69 -12.24
CA GLY A 66 -2.24 -6.17 -11.41
C GLY A 66 -1.40 -5.06 -10.77
N ASP A 67 -1.96 -3.86 -10.59
CA ASP A 67 -1.28 -2.72 -9.97
C ASP A 67 -1.88 -2.41 -8.60
N ALA A 68 -1.03 -2.43 -7.57
CA ALA A 68 -1.34 -2.20 -6.18
C ALA A 68 -0.57 -1.00 -5.59
N SER A 69 -0.16 -0.06 -6.43
CA SER A 69 0.69 1.06 -6.05
C SER A 69 -0.04 2.13 -5.22
N ILE A 70 0.72 2.77 -4.32
CA ILE A 70 0.28 3.93 -3.53
C ILE A 70 1.24 5.10 -3.72
N ALA A 71 0.81 6.30 -3.39
CA ALA A 71 1.68 7.46 -3.25
C ALA A 71 1.70 7.99 -1.82
N ILE A 72 2.86 8.51 -1.41
CA ILE A 72 3.03 9.28 -0.18
C ILE A 72 3.14 10.75 -0.57
N GLN A 73 2.21 11.56 -0.08
CA GLN A 73 2.22 13.01 -0.23
C GLN A 73 3.14 13.67 0.79
N SER A 74 3.80 14.76 0.38
CA SER A 74 4.71 15.53 1.24
C SER A 74 5.74 14.65 1.97
N PRO A 75 6.56 13.87 1.22
CA PRO A 75 7.54 12.97 1.81
C PRO A 75 8.56 13.75 2.65
N ALA A 76 9.00 13.15 3.76
CA ALA A 76 9.99 13.72 4.66
C ALA A 76 11.13 12.73 4.92
N LEU A 77 12.32 13.22 5.27
CA LEU A 77 13.46 12.34 5.62
C LEU A 77 13.15 11.38 6.78
N SER A 78 12.23 11.76 7.66
CA SER A 78 11.78 10.89 8.74
C SER A 78 11.05 9.65 8.21
N ASP A 79 10.47 9.68 7.00
CA ASP A 79 9.75 8.59 6.31
C ASP A 79 10.63 7.43 5.89
N ASN A 80 11.95 7.55 6.05
CA ASN A 80 12.88 6.48 5.73
C ASN A 80 12.58 5.18 6.48
N GLY A 81 12.34 4.13 5.71
CA GLY A 81 12.02 2.79 6.21
C GLY A 81 11.74 1.84 5.06
N THR A 82 11.26 0.65 5.40
CA THR A 82 10.87 -0.37 4.44
C THR A 82 9.35 -0.38 4.30
N PHE A 83 8.88 -0.22 3.06
CA PHE A 83 7.46 -0.36 2.71
C PHE A 83 7.25 -1.70 2.04
N ILE A 84 6.23 -2.46 2.48
CA ILE A 84 5.97 -3.82 2.03
C ILE A 84 4.53 -3.88 1.52
N CYS A 85 4.38 -4.27 0.25
CA CYS A 85 3.10 -4.56 -0.39
C CYS A 85 2.82 -6.06 -0.32
N SER A 86 1.69 -6.44 0.28
CA SER A 86 1.21 -7.82 0.34
C SER A 86 -0.12 -7.93 -0.40
N VAL A 87 -0.19 -8.79 -1.40
CA VAL A 87 -1.42 -9.02 -2.19
C VAL A 87 -1.89 -10.45 -1.95
N LYS A 88 -3.18 -10.61 -1.66
CA LYS A 88 -3.84 -11.91 -1.51
C LYS A 88 -5.05 -11.94 -2.43
N ASN A 89 -5.05 -12.85 -3.41
CA ASN A 89 -6.19 -13.09 -4.29
C ASN A 89 -6.61 -14.56 -4.21
N PRO A 90 -7.45 -14.96 -3.26
CA PRO A 90 -7.95 -16.33 -3.19
C PRO A 90 -8.62 -16.74 -4.52
N PRO A 91 -8.43 -17.98 -5.02
CA PRO A 91 -7.76 -19.12 -4.41
C PRO A 91 -6.25 -19.24 -4.71
N ASP A 92 -5.56 -18.19 -5.19
CA ASP A 92 -4.11 -18.28 -5.46
C ASP A 92 -3.28 -18.52 -4.18
N VAL A 93 -3.89 -18.32 -3.01
CA VAL A 93 -3.32 -18.49 -1.67
C VAL A 93 -4.12 -19.50 -0.86
#